data_AF-A0A1Q5ACJ4-F1
#
_entry.id   AF-A0A1Q5ACJ4-F1
#
_cell.length_a   1.000
_cell.length_b   1.000
_cell.length_c   1.000
_cell.angle_alpha   90.00
_cell.angle_beta   90.00
_cell.angle_gamma   90.00
#
_symmetry.space_group_name_H-M   'P 1'
#
loop_
_entity.id
_entity.type
_entity.pdbx_description
1 polymer ?
#
loop_
_entity_poly.entity_id
_entity_poly.type
_entity_poly.pdbx_seq_one_letter_code
_entity_poly.pdbx_strand_id
1 'polypeptide(L)'
;MAPSEITREGILRAIAEHDRLGVEAFRNTYGYRAAVTYLLVHEGREYDSKAIAGVAHRYDFGSALKHSQLSGGLKGAVAWLRREGFTVVEPPKTFHRRVGDVRPARRTGGTPLHRPVLLLWALGQVVAGAPRMQSWSTTRDAVGPLMEKYAQAEDGVDATRYPFWALVRDDLWSVTEEQELTFTSHGRRPTLESLNRVDPAGGLCEEDYALLLSHPEAAASAAAGLLLRYFLPLPPNLLEDFGLHTLLAGRWADALRPLLGETFKDRDAIWRAYGGQKMAGIGCLADGILSAFSDDKGPYADGRIPDTNWIAYVGDGLSGDQGISDGNELMATYQADGRPLRYWHKPYQGQFSFETWAVIVQRRRRWGLGENKEWRREFLWVLAPVPSPEHETWPADVVAALEADTGKLHDDTVNYQPGDVDPEERDAAESDKDAYKRLVERAEANAKIRGAVKKPTLADRFVRDPSARAAVIRRSKGDCESPKCEGHPKERTSAGLPILQVDHVRDLTKGGPDVPWNMIALCPNCHALKTYGVNRKNLQGILAATAKQLHEEGLS
;
A
#
# COMPACT_ATOMS: atom_id res chain seq x y z
N MET A 1 -23.22 25.33 -5.15
CA MET A 1 -22.50 26.55 -5.56
C MET A 1 -21.12 26.53 -4.95
N ALA A 2 -20.06 26.78 -5.72
CA ALA A 2 -18.73 27.00 -5.16
C ALA A 2 -18.75 28.31 -4.35
N PRO A 3 -18.15 28.37 -3.15
CA PRO A 3 -18.13 29.59 -2.35
C PRO A 3 -17.45 30.75 -3.08
N SER A 4 -17.99 31.96 -2.89
CA SER A 4 -17.43 33.20 -3.41
C SER A 4 -16.07 33.49 -2.80
N GLU A 5 -15.18 34.08 -3.60
CA GLU A 5 -13.77 34.21 -3.25
C GLU A 5 -13.54 35.35 -2.23
N ILE A 6 -12.76 35.10 -1.19
CA ILE A 6 -12.50 36.03 -0.07
C ILE A 6 -11.54 37.18 -0.44
N THR A 7 -11.63 38.31 0.27
CA THR A 7 -10.84 39.52 0.06
C THR A 7 -9.68 39.64 1.05
N ARG A 8 -8.64 40.40 0.68
CA ARG A 8 -7.55 40.76 1.59
C ARG A 8 -8.03 41.36 2.91
N GLU A 9 -9.06 42.21 2.86
CA GLU A 9 -9.63 42.85 4.06
C GLU A 9 -10.33 41.83 4.96
N GLY A 10 -11.10 40.91 4.39
CA GLY A 10 -11.72 39.80 5.12
C GLY A 10 -10.69 38.92 5.81
N ILE A 11 -9.56 38.64 5.15
CA ILE A 11 -8.45 37.86 5.71
C ILE A 11 -7.81 38.58 6.91
N LEU A 12 -7.49 39.87 6.77
CA LEU A 12 -6.91 40.65 7.87
C LEU A 12 -7.82 40.72 9.09
N ARG A 13 -9.15 40.86 8.88
CA ARG A 13 -10.13 40.84 9.98
C ARG A 13 -10.19 39.48 10.68
N ALA A 14 -10.08 38.39 9.92
CA ALA A 14 -9.99 37.04 10.49
C ALA A 14 -8.69 36.83 11.30
N ILE A 15 -7.56 37.34 10.83
CA ILE A 15 -6.28 37.33 11.58
C ILE A 15 -6.41 38.13 12.88
N ALA A 16 -6.95 39.34 12.82
CA ALA A 16 -7.13 40.18 14.01
C ALA A 16 -8.10 39.55 15.03
N GLU A 17 -9.11 38.82 14.58
CA GLU A 17 -9.98 38.05 15.48
C GLU A 17 -9.25 36.84 16.08
N HIS A 18 -8.47 36.12 15.28
CA HIS A 18 -7.61 35.04 15.76
C HIS A 18 -6.66 35.52 16.86
N ASP A 19 -6.01 36.67 16.66
CA ASP A 19 -5.09 37.24 17.64
C ASP A 19 -5.76 37.66 18.94
N ARG A 20 -7.01 38.11 18.87
CA ARG A 20 -7.80 38.48 20.04
C ARG A 20 -8.31 37.28 20.83
N LEU A 21 -8.72 36.22 20.14
CA LEU A 21 -9.30 35.02 20.76
C LEU A 21 -8.23 34.02 21.22
N GLY A 22 -7.09 33.97 20.53
CA GLY A 22 -6.10 32.92 20.68
C GLY A 22 -6.45 31.65 19.90
N VAL A 23 -5.41 30.86 19.59
CA VAL A 23 -5.47 29.70 18.68
C VAL A 23 -6.56 28.69 19.05
N GLU A 24 -6.59 28.21 20.29
CA GLU A 24 -7.52 27.15 20.70
C GLU A 24 -8.98 27.63 20.72
N ALA A 25 -9.23 28.83 21.23
CA ALA A 25 -10.57 29.41 21.27
C ALA A 25 -11.09 29.68 19.85
N PHE A 26 -10.24 30.19 18.94
CA PHE A 26 -10.59 30.41 17.55
C PHE A 26 -10.98 29.09 16.85
N ARG A 27 -10.17 28.03 17.03
CA ARG A 27 -10.45 26.68 16.50
C ARG A 27 -11.78 26.14 17.01
N ASN A 28 -12.00 26.18 18.31
CA ASN A 28 -13.22 25.66 18.95
C ASN A 28 -14.47 26.43 18.52
N THR A 29 -14.37 27.76 18.44
CA THR A 29 -15.49 28.64 18.03
C THR A 29 -15.97 28.32 16.62
N TYR A 30 -15.03 28.09 15.69
CA TYR A 30 -15.34 27.92 14.28
C TYR A 30 -15.33 26.45 13.81
N GLY A 31 -15.08 25.50 14.71
CA GLY A 31 -15.06 24.08 14.40
C GLY A 31 -13.89 23.65 13.50
N TYR A 32 -12.75 24.33 13.63
CA TYR A 32 -11.51 24.00 12.93
C TYR A 32 -10.54 23.21 13.80
N ARG A 33 -9.63 22.49 13.15
CA ARG A 33 -8.50 21.81 13.78
C ARG A 33 -7.20 22.44 13.28
N ALA A 34 -6.10 22.15 13.99
CA ALA A 34 -4.77 22.56 13.57
C ALA A 34 -4.49 22.20 12.10
N ALA A 35 -3.89 23.14 11.37
CA ALA A 35 -3.51 22.92 10.00
C ALA A 35 -2.35 21.91 9.93
N VAL A 36 -2.52 20.91 9.09
CA VAL A 36 -1.57 19.80 8.90
C VAL A 36 -0.80 19.90 7.58
N THR A 37 -1.08 20.91 6.74
CA THR A 37 -0.54 20.98 5.36
C THR A 37 -0.12 22.38 4.94
N TYR A 38 -0.83 23.43 5.37
CA TYR A 38 -0.53 24.81 4.97
C TYR A 38 -0.75 25.76 6.13
N LEU A 39 0.25 26.60 6.38
CA LEU A 39 0.19 27.70 7.34
C LEU A 39 0.25 29.02 6.58
N LEU A 40 -0.59 29.95 6.99
CA LEU A 40 -0.53 31.33 6.55
C LEU A 40 0.51 32.05 7.42
N VAL A 41 1.45 32.76 6.81
CA VAL A 41 2.44 33.58 7.52
C VAL A 41 2.10 35.04 7.32
N HIS A 42 1.92 35.77 8.41
CA HIS A 42 1.67 37.21 8.40
C HIS A 42 2.39 37.86 9.59
N GLU A 43 3.19 38.88 9.31
CA GLU A 43 3.96 39.64 10.31
C GLU A 43 4.79 38.75 11.26
N GLY A 44 5.42 37.70 10.70
CA GLY A 44 6.27 36.77 11.46
C GLY A 44 5.50 35.75 12.31
N ARG A 45 4.18 35.69 12.20
CA ARG A 45 3.32 34.75 12.94
C ARG A 45 2.63 33.77 11.99
N GLU A 46 2.37 32.58 12.48
CA GLU A 46 1.75 31.49 11.72
C GLU A 46 0.29 31.27 12.11
N TYR A 47 -0.55 31.00 11.12
CA TYR A 47 -1.98 30.82 11.28
C TYR A 47 -2.49 29.61 10.50
N ASP A 48 -3.54 28.96 10.99
CA ASP A 48 -4.19 27.84 10.29
C ASP A 48 -4.85 28.35 9.01
N SER A 49 -4.24 28.08 7.85
CA SER A 49 -4.67 28.63 6.55
C SER A 49 -6.16 28.42 6.25
N LYS A 50 -6.69 27.22 6.49
CA LYS A 50 -8.11 26.91 6.27
C LYS A 50 -9.04 27.62 7.25
N ALA A 51 -8.62 27.76 8.51
CA ALA A 51 -9.44 28.41 9.52
C ALA A 51 -9.55 29.91 9.21
N ILE A 52 -8.42 30.55 8.89
CA ILE A 52 -8.41 31.97 8.48
C ILE A 52 -9.26 32.17 7.22
N ALA A 53 -9.08 31.37 6.17
CA ALA A 53 -9.86 31.50 4.95
C ALA A 53 -11.37 31.29 5.18
N GLY A 54 -11.73 30.31 6.02
CA GLY A 54 -13.11 30.01 6.35
C GLY A 54 -13.80 31.14 7.14
N VAL A 55 -13.07 31.78 8.06
CA VAL A 55 -13.57 32.90 8.85
C VAL A 55 -13.55 34.21 8.05
N ALA A 56 -12.59 34.41 7.15
CA ALA A 56 -12.55 35.55 6.24
C ALA A 56 -13.84 35.64 5.39
N HIS A 57 -14.39 34.49 4.97
CA HIS A 57 -15.66 34.44 4.26
C HIS A 57 -16.83 35.03 5.07
N ARG A 58 -16.78 34.99 6.41
CA ARG A 58 -17.77 35.66 7.27
C ARG A 58 -17.73 37.17 7.11
N TYR A 59 -16.53 37.73 7.03
CA TYR A 59 -16.32 39.16 6.94
C TYR A 59 -16.69 39.72 5.56
N ASP A 60 -16.57 38.91 4.52
CA ASP A 60 -16.91 39.31 3.15
C ASP A 60 -18.36 39.00 2.78
N PHE A 61 -18.91 37.86 3.24
CA PHE A 61 -20.21 37.33 2.79
C PHE A 61 -21.19 37.01 3.93
N GLY A 62 -20.89 37.42 5.16
CA GLY A 62 -21.80 37.34 6.30
C GLY A 62 -21.87 35.99 7.02
N SER A 63 -21.21 34.93 6.52
CA SER A 63 -21.16 33.62 7.18
C SER A 63 -19.79 32.94 7.09
N ALA A 64 -19.32 32.36 8.20
CA ALA A 64 -18.08 31.58 8.22
C ALA A 64 -18.33 30.22 7.56
N LEU A 65 -17.37 29.77 6.74
CA LEU A 65 -17.40 28.42 6.18
C LEU A 65 -16.93 27.40 7.23
N LYS A 66 -17.48 26.19 7.17
CA LYS A 66 -16.98 25.03 7.92
C LYS A 66 -15.91 24.29 7.13
N HIS A 67 -15.10 23.48 7.82
CA HIS A 67 -14.05 22.67 7.19
C HIS A 67 -14.56 21.77 6.03
N SER A 68 -15.81 21.29 6.10
CA SER A 68 -16.44 20.46 5.07
C SER A 68 -16.86 21.25 3.83
N GLN A 69 -17.11 22.56 3.96
CA GLN A 69 -17.49 23.44 2.85
C GLN A 69 -16.27 23.94 2.06
N LEU A 70 -15.07 23.72 2.59
CA LEU A 70 -13.80 23.95 1.94
C LEU A 70 -13.21 22.65 1.34
N SER A 71 -14.01 21.59 1.16
CA SER A 71 -13.54 20.27 0.71
C SER A 71 -13.23 20.24 -0.80
N GLY A 72 -11.95 20.36 -1.13
CA GLY A 72 -11.40 20.23 -2.48
C GLY A 72 -9.91 20.56 -2.47
N GLY A 73 -9.09 19.62 -1.99
CA GLY A 73 -7.64 19.74 -1.70
C GLY A 73 -6.86 20.79 -2.50
N LEU A 74 -5.93 21.47 -1.81
CA LEU A 74 -4.92 22.42 -2.32
C LEU A 74 -5.35 23.68 -3.10
N LYS A 75 -6.53 23.77 -3.74
CA LYS A 75 -6.80 24.86 -4.70
C LYS A 75 -7.80 25.94 -4.27
N GLY A 76 -8.59 25.77 -3.22
CA GLY A 76 -9.55 26.80 -2.77
C GLY A 76 -8.92 27.83 -1.84
N ALA A 77 -8.91 27.51 -0.54
CA ALA A 77 -8.44 28.42 0.51
C ALA A 77 -7.01 28.94 0.31
N VAL A 78 -6.06 28.07 -0.05
CA VAL A 78 -4.65 28.48 -0.28
C VAL A 78 -4.53 29.39 -1.50
N ALA A 79 -5.28 29.11 -2.58
CA ALA A 79 -5.26 29.97 -3.76
C ALA A 79 -5.87 31.34 -3.46
N TRP A 80 -6.96 31.39 -2.69
CA TRP A 80 -7.52 32.66 -2.23
C TRP A 80 -6.51 33.47 -1.42
N LEU A 81 -5.89 32.85 -0.40
CA LEU A 81 -4.90 33.51 0.44
C LEU A 81 -3.68 34.03 -0.37
N ARG A 82 -3.15 33.21 -1.27
CA ARG A 82 -2.02 33.59 -2.14
C ARG A 82 -2.37 34.70 -3.12
N ARG A 83 -3.58 34.65 -3.70
CA ARG A 83 -4.08 35.69 -4.61
C ARG A 83 -4.17 37.04 -3.93
N GLU A 84 -4.63 37.08 -2.69
CA GLU A 84 -4.71 38.30 -1.88
C GLU A 84 -3.34 38.76 -1.33
N GLY A 85 -2.24 38.15 -1.78
CA GLY A 85 -0.88 38.57 -1.50
C GLY A 85 -0.30 38.04 -0.19
N PHE A 86 -0.90 37.01 0.43
CA PHE A 86 -0.34 36.41 1.63
C PHE A 86 0.59 35.24 1.34
N THR A 87 1.64 35.13 2.16
CA THR A 87 2.56 34.00 2.14
C THR A 87 1.90 32.79 2.79
N VAL A 88 1.81 31.68 2.05
CA VAL A 88 1.33 30.40 2.57
C VAL A 88 2.42 29.36 2.38
N VAL A 89 2.95 28.88 3.50
CA VAL A 89 4.02 27.89 3.57
C VAL A 89 3.46 26.52 3.95
N GLU A 90 4.16 25.47 3.54
CA GLU A 90 3.96 24.14 4.14
C GLU A 90 4.76 24.10 5.45
N PRO A 91 4.20 23.53 6.54
CA PRO A 91 5.01 23.30 7.73
C PRO A 91 6.20 22.40 7.38
N PRO A 92 7.36 22.57 8.04
CA PRO A 92 8.50 21.73 7.80
C PRO A 92 8.12 20.26 8.00
N LYS A 93 8.59 19.41 7.09
CA LYS A 93 8.36 17.97 7.19
C LYS A 93 9.01 17.45 8.47
N THR A 94 8.31 16.58 9.19
CA THR A 94 8.90 15.90 10.36
C THR A 94 10.15 15.11 9.95
N PHE A 95 11.08 14.91 10.90
CA PHE A 95 12.25 14.06 10.69
C PHE A 95 11.88 12.71 10.07
N HIS A 96 10.87 12.04 10.66
CA HIS A 96 10.37 10.76 10.18
C HIS A 96 9.93 10.81 8.70
N ARG A 97 9.23 11.88 8.30
CA ARG A 97 8.80 12.08 6.92
C ARG A 97 9.98 12.34 5.98
N ARG A 98 10.97 13.14 6.41
CA ARG A 98 12.18 13.42 5.62
C ARG A 98 12.99 12.14 5.37
N VAL A 99 13.23 11.32 6.39
CA VAL A 99 13.85 9.99 6.24
C VAL A 99 13.02 9.08 5.32
N GLY A 100 11.70 9.13 5.42
CA GLY A 100 10.78 8.41 4.54
C GLY A 100 10.79 8.84 3.07
N ASP A 101 11.13 10.10 2.82
CA ASP A 101 11.26 10.70 1.49
C ASP A 101 12.61 10.40 0.83
N VAL A 102 13.59 9.88 1.58
CA VAL A 102 14.87 9.38 1.02
C VAL A 102 14.61 8.16 0.17
N ARG A 103 14.36 8.37 -1.13
CA ARG A 103 14.06 7.34 -2.12
C ARG A 103 15.09 7.40 -3.24
N PRO A 104 16.09 6.50 -3.25
CA PRO A 104 17.06 6.42 -4.34
C PRO A 104 16.35 6.18 -5.68
N ALA A 105 16.77 6.90 -6.72
CA ALA A 105 16.32 6.61 -8.08
C ALA A 105 16.80 5.21 -8.47
N ARG A 106 15.90 4.39 -9.03
CA ARG A 106 16.26 3.05 -9.48
C ARG A 106 17.25 3.12 -10.63
N ARG A 107 18.20 2.19 -10.61
CA ARG A 107 19.16 1.97 -11.70
C ARG A 107 19.11 0.52 -12.12
N THR A 108 19.54 0.24 -13.34
CA THR A 108 19.65 -1.12 -13.90
C THR A 108 20.55 -2.05 -13.06
N GLY A 109 21.45 -1.49 -12.23
CA GLY A 109 22.32 -2.23 -11.29
C GLY A 109 21.81 -2.31 -9.84
N GLY A 110 20.53 -2.02 -9.58
CA GLY A 110 19.94 -2.08 -8.23
C GLY A 110 19.66 -0.71 -7.61
N THR A 111 19.27 -0.72 -6.33
CA THR A 111 18.91 0.49 -5.58
C THR A 111 20.16 1.10 -4.94
N PRO A 112 20.52 2.36 -5.25
CA PRO A 112 21.70 2.99 -4.64
C PRO A 112 21.56 3.14 -3.12
N LEU A 113 22.47 2.54 -2.35
CA LEU A 113 22.38 2.48 -0.88
C LEU A 113 23.14 3.59 -0.15
N HIS A 114 23.85 4.48 -0.86
CA HIS A 114 24.70 5.51 -0.25
C HIS A 114 24.00 6.39 0.80
N ARG A 115 22.82 6.95 0.48
CA ARG A 115 22.09 7.81 1.42
C ARG A 115 21.58 7.02 2.65
N PRO A 116 20.92 5.86 2.47
CA PRO A 116 20.57 4.99 3.60
C PRO A 116 21.75 4.61 4.49
N VAL A 117 22.91 4.25 3.93
CA VAL A 117 24.11 3.87 4.73
C VAL A 117 24.57 5.04 5.60
N LEU A 118 24.75 6.23 5.04
CA LEU A 118 25.20 7.39 5.84
C LEU A 118 24.19 7.75 6.93
N LEU A 119 22.88 7.73 6.63
CA LEU A 119 21.84 7.99 7.63
C LEU A 119 21.83 6.94 8.74
N LEU A 120 21.97 5.66 8.38
CA LEU A 120 21.96 4.57 9.35
C LEU A 120 23.18 4.66 10.29
N TRP A 121 24.35 5.00 9.75
CA TRP A 121 25.54 5.28 10.55
C TRP A 121 25.32 6.48 11.48
N ALA A 122 24.76 7.58 10.97
CA ALA A 122 24.48 8.77 11.78
C ALA A 122 23.51 8.47 12.93
N LEU A 123 22.50 7.63 12.71
CA LEU A 123 21.60 7.17 13.78
C LEU A 123 22.37 6.38 14.85
N GLY A 124 23.30 5.51 14.44
CA GLY A 124 24.20 4.81 15.37
C GLY A 124 25.09 5.75 16.18
N GLN A 125 25.60 6.82 15.54
CA GLN A 125 26.38 7.85 16.24
C GLN A 125 25.55 8.56 17.33
N VAL A 126 24.26 8.83 17.08
CA VAL A 126 23.36 9.37 18.11
C VAL A 126 23.18 8.39 19.26
N VAL A 127 22.94 7.11 18.97
CA VAL A 127 22.78 6.06 19.99
C VAL A 127 24.03 5.93 20.86
N ALA A 128 25.21 6.09 20.28
CA ALA A 128 26.49 6.08 20.99
C ALA A 128 26.78 7.37 21.76
N GLY A 129 25.94 8.41 21.66
CA GLY A 129 26.18 9.72 22.26
C GLY A 129 27.36 10.48 21.65
N ALA A 130 27.74 10.16 20.40
CA ALA A 130 28.84 10.80 19.70
C ALA A 130 28.49 12.26 19.34
N PRO A 131 29.48 13.16 19.17
CA PRO A 131 29.23 14.55 18.80
C PRO A 131 28.38 14.68 17.53
N ARG A 132 27.42 15.63 17.54
CA ARG A 132 26.52 15.89 16.39
C ARG A 132 27.28 16.12 15.08
N MET A 133 28.32 16.94 15.15
CA MET A 133 29.13 17.33 13.99
C MET A 133 30.48 16.62 14.07
N GLN A 134 30.83 15.90 13.00
CA GLN A 134 32.11 15.20 12.88
C GLN A 134 32.82 15.64 11.61
N SER A 135 34.15 15.71 11.63
CA SER A 135 34.93 16.11 10.45
C SER A 135 34.66 15.18 9.25
N TRP A 136 34.81 15.72 8.04
CA TRP A 136 34.71 14.94 6.82
C TRP A 136 35.66 13.74 6.84
N SER A 137 36.91 13.94 7.28
CA SER A 137 37.93 12.89 7.42
C SER A 137 37.47 11.74 8.32
N THR A 138 36.97 12.06 9.51
CA THR A 138 36.43 11.07 10.47
C THR A 138 35.24 10.32 9.88
N THR A 139 34.30 11.05 9.29
CA THR A 139 33.10 10.47 8.68
C THR A 139 33.46 9.58 7.50
N ARG A 140 34.34 10.03 6.61
CA ARG A 140 34.84 9.30 5.44
C ARG A 140 35.48 7.97 5.84
N ASP A 141 36.38 8.00 6.81
CA ASP A 141 37.13 6.81 7.22
C ASP A 141 36.26 5.80 7.99
N ALA A 142 35.25 6.29 8.72
CA ALA A 142 34.28 5.43 9.41
C ALA A 142 33.22 4.83 8.46
N VAL A 143 32.73 5.62 7.49
CA VAL A 143 31.61 5.23 6.62
C VAL A 143 32.08 4.55 5.34
N GLY A 144 33.28 4.83 4.85
CA GLY A 144 33.86 4.21 3.65
C GLY A 144 33.78 2.68 3.67
N PRO A 145 34.27 2.01 4.73
CA PRO A 145 34.15 0.55 4.85
C PRO A 145 32.70 0.05 4.84
N LEU A 146 31.75 0.81 5.42
CA LEU A 146 30.33 0.47 5.40
C LEU A 146 29.73 0.61 4.00
N MET A 147 30.18 1.58 3.20
CA MET A 147 29.79 1.74 1.80
C MET A 147 30.27 0.56 0.95
N GLU A 148 31.52 0.13 1.13
CA GLU A 148 32.06 -1.03 0.43
C GLU A 148 31.29 -2.30 0.81
N LYS A 149 31.11 -2.54 2.12
CA LYS A 149 30.48 -3.76 2.64
C LYS A 149 28.99 -3.85 2.31
N TYR A 150 28.23 -2.77 2.52
CA TYR A 150 26.76 -2.81 2.46
C TYR A 150 26.18 -2.14 1.22
N ALA A 151 26.84 -1.14 0.65
CA ALA A 151 26.42 -0.52 -0.60
C ALA A 151 27.11 -1.10 -1.85
N GLN A 152 28.03 -2.07 -1.67
CA GLN A 152 28.82 -2.68 -2.75
C GLN A 152 29.55 -1.65 -3.62
N ALA A 153 30.01 -0.57 -2.99
CA ALA A 153 30.81 0.45 -3.67
C ALA A 153 32.24 -0.08 -3.94
N GLU A 154 32.79 0.21 -5.12
CA GLU A 154 34.19 -0.13 -5.44
C GLU A 154 35.20 0.73 -4.65
N ASP A 155 34.83 1.98 -4.38
CA ASP A 155 35.62 2.95 -3.61
C ASP A 155 34.71 3.57 -2.54
N GLY A 156 34.88 3.12 -1.29
CA GLY A 156 34.06 3.60 -0.16
C GLY A 156 34.24 5.08 0.14
N VAL A 157 35.43 5.63 -0.12
CA VAL A 157 35.75 7.04 0.10
C VAL A 157 35.00 7.91 -0.88
N ASP A 158 35.07 7.62 -2.18
CA ASP A 158 34.31 8.38 -3.18
C ASP A 158 32.80 8.18 -3.02
N ALA A 159 32.38 6.97 -2.65
CA ALA A 159 30.99 6.64 -2.40
C ALA A 159 30.39 7.43 -1.23
N THR A 160 31.18 7.73 -0.18
CA THR A 160 30.74 8.52 0.98
C THR A 160 30.57 10.00 0.65
N ARG A 161 31.29 10.53 -0.35
CA ARG A 161 31.20 11.93 -0.77
C ARG A 161 29.81 12.32 -1.27
N TYR A 162 29.16 11.42 -2.00
CA TYR A 162 27.82 11.69 -2.54
C TYR A 162 26.76 11.93 -1.46
N PRO A 163 26.51 11.00 -0.51
CA PRO A 163 25.49 11.18 0.52
C PRO A 163 25.84 12.28 1.53
N PHE A 164 27.12 12.53 1.81
CA PHE A 164 27.56 13.62 2.69
C PHE A 164 27.07 14.99 2.23
N TRP A 165 26.91 15.18 0.92
CA TRP A 165 26.30 16.39 0.35
C TRP A 165 24.82 16.23 -0.01
N ALA A 166 24.42 15.08 -0.55
CA ALA A 166 23.06 14.88 -1.02
C ALA A 166 22.02 14.99 0.11
N LEU A 167 22.38 14.53 1.32
CA LEU A 167 21.48 14.62 2.48
C LEU A 167 21.25 16.05 2.97
N VAL A 168 22.11 17.02 2.61
CA VAL A 168 21.87 18.45 2.87
C VAL A 168 20.63 18.91 2.09
N ARG A 169 20.49 18.46 0.85
CA ARG A 169 19.33 18.77 0.00
C ARG A 169 18.08 17.97 0.36
N ASP A 170 18.26 16.87 1.10
CA ASP A 170 17.15 16.10 1.67
C ASP A 170 16.71 16.70 3.03
N ASP A 171 17.26 17.85 3.44
CA ASP A 171 17.05 18.51 4.72
C ASP A 171 17.36 17.61 5.92
N LEU A 172 18.34 16.70 5.82
CA LEU A 172 18.69 15.74 6.87
C LEU A 172 20.13 15.90 7.38
N TRP A 173 20.90 16.77 6.75
CA TRP A 173 22.33 16.95 7.02
C TRP A 173 22.71 18.42 6.99
N SER A 174 23.71 18.79 7.78
CA SER A 174 24.31 20.12 7.80
C SER A 174 25.82 19.99 7.66
N VAL A 175 26.45 20.96 6.99
CA VAL A 175 27.89 20.99 6.76
C VAL A 175 28.39 22.38 7.15
N THR A 176 29.46 22.46 7.94
CA THR A 176 30.12 23.73 8.26
C THR A 176 30.97 24.20 7.07
N GLU A 177 31.29 25.49 7.02
CA GLU A 177 32.26 26.02 6.05
C GLU A 177 31.88 25.74 4.58
N GLU A 178 30.58 25.63 4.28
CA GLU A 178 30.06 25.39 2.92
C GLU A 178 30.60 26.41 1.90
N GLN A 179 30.76 27.66 2.32
CA GLN A 179 31.29 28.75 1.51
C GLN A 179 32.74 28.54 1.03
N GLU A 180 33.50 27.66 1.71
CA GLU A 180 34.90 27.37 1.39
C GLU A 180 35.06 26.16 0.46
N LEU A 181 33.94 25.47 0.17
CA LEU A 181 33.92 24.28 -0.66
C LEU A 181 33.89 24.62 -2.16
N THR A 182 34.78 23.98 -2.90
CA THR A 182 34.78 23.99 -4.37
C THR A 182 33.91 22.87 -4.89
N PHE A 183 33.00 23.19 -5.80
CA PHE A 183 32.04 22.24 -6.35
C PHE A 183 32.51 21.66 -7.69
N THR A 184 32.01 20.46 -8.00
CA THR A 184 32.11 19.87 -9.33
C THR A 184 31.49 20.78 -10.40
N SER A 185 31.85 20.59 -11.68
CA SER A 185 31.47 21.47 -12.80
C SER A 185 29.97 21.74 -12.97
N HIS A 186 29.10 20.90 -12.38
CA HIS A 186 27.65 21.05 -12.42
C HIS A 186 27.05 21.56 -11.09
N GLY A 187 27.87 21.98 -10.13
CA GLY A 187 27.43 22.46 -8.81
C GLY A 187 26.69 21.41 -7.96
N ARG A 188 26.80 20.12 -8.31
CA ARG A 188 25.95 19.08 -7.71
C ARG A 188 26.48 18.53 -6.39
N ARG A 189 27.81 18.55 -6.21
CA ARG A 189 28.52 18.12 -5.00
C ARG A 189 29.93 18.74 -4.93
N PRO A 190 30.50 18.90 -3.73
CA PRO A 190 31.90 19.29 -3.53
C PRO A 190 32.89 18.33 -4.20
N THR A 191 34.06 18.82 -4.58
CA THR A 191 35.17 17.95 -5.05
C THR A 191 35.81 17.22 -3.88
N LEU A 192 36.40 16.04 -4.15
CA LEU A 192 37.07 15.27 -3.09
C LEU A 192 38.29 16.03 -2.54
N GLU A 193 39.04 16.67 -3.42
CA GLU A 193 40.17 17.55 -3.07
C GLU A 193 39.73 18.68 -2.14
N SER A 194 38.61 19.35 -2.44
CA SER A 194 38.11 20.43 -1.60
C SER A 194 37.67 19.95 -0.22
N LEU A 195 36.96 18.82 -0.15
CA LEU A 195 36.55 18.25 1.14
C LEU A 195 37.75 17.81 1.97
N ASN A 196 38.77 17.19 1.36
CA ASN A 196 39.98 16.78 2.07
C ASN A 196 40.83 17.98 2.54
N ARG A 197 40.80 19.11 1.81
CA ARG A 197 41.54 20.32 2.17
C ARG A 197 40.88 21.11 3.30
N VAL A 198 39.56 21.31 3.22
CA VAL A 198 38.79 22.10 4.20
C VAL A 198 38.48 21.26 5.44
N ASP A 199 38.25 19.96 5.27
CA ASP A 199 37.81 19.02 6.30
C ASP A 199 36.56 19.47 7.09
N PRO A 200 35.49 19.92 6.40
CA PRO A 200 34.34 20.52 7.06
C PRO A 200 33.65 19.50 7.97
N ALA A 201 33.09 19.97 9.08
CA ALA A 201 32.28 19.13 9.93
C ALA A 201 30.89 18.92 9.31
N GLY A 202 30.42 17.67 9.29
CA GLY A 202 29.09 17.29 8.84
C GLY A 202 28.32 16.51 9.90
N GLY A 203 27.00 16.60 9.89
CA GLY A 203 26.16 15.91 10.86
C GLY A 203 24.67 16.08 10.61
N LEU A 204 23.85 15.37 11.39
CA LEU A 204 22.40 15.57 11.39
C LEU A 204 22.04 17.02 11.74
N CYS A 205 20.93 17.52 11.19
CA CYS A 205 20.40 18.83 11.56
C CYS A 205 20.20 18.94 13.08
N GLU A 206 20.36 20.13 13.63
CA GLU A 206 20.38 20.38 15.08
C GLU A 206 19.12 19.88 15.79
N GLU A 207 17.95 20.25 15.28
CA GLU A 207 16.65 19.83 15.82
C GLU A 207 16.46 18.31 15.78
N ASP A 208 16.93 17.65 14.71
CA ASP A 208 16.81 16.21 14.54
C ASP A 208 17.72 15.46 15.51
N TYR A 209 18.97 15.92 15.66
CA TYR A 209 19.90 15.32 16.62
C TYR A 209 19.37 15.45 18.05
N ALA A 210 18.83 16.62 18.42
CA ALA A 210 18.22 16.83 19.73
C ALA A 210 16.97 15.94 19.95
N LEU A 211 16.11 15.80 18.93
CA LEU A 211 14.97 14.89 18.96
C LEU A 211 15.41 13.44 19.19
N LEU A 212 16.39 12.97 18.44
CA LEU A 212 16.84 11.58 18.47
C LEU A 212 17.55 11.23 19.79
N LEU A 213 18.29 12.18 20.36
CA LEU A 213 18.94 12.01 21.66
C LEU A 213 17.92 11.96 22.81
N SER A 214 16.83 12.73 22.72
CA SER A 214 15.79 12.79 23.75
C SER A 214 14.73 11.69 23.64
N HIS A 215 14.54 11.12 22.44
CA HIS A 215 13.51 10.12 22.14
C HIS A 215 14.12 8.92 21.37
N PRO A 216 14.71 7.93 22.07
CA PRO A 216 15.35 6.77 21.43
C PRO A 216 14.41 5.98 20.51
N GLU A 217 13.10 6.00 20.75
CA GLU A 217 12.09 5.38 19.89
C GLU A 217 12.02 6.01 18.50
N ALA A 218 12.33 7.31 18.37
CA ALA A 218 12.39 7.98 17.07
C ALA A 218 13.60 7.50 16.25
N ALA A 219 14.74 7.30 16.92
CA ALA A 219 15.93 6.71 16.30
C ALA A 219 15.67 5.26 15.88
N ALA A 220 15.03 4.48 16.76
CA ALA A 220 14.70 3.08 16.49
C ALA A 220 13.75 2.96 15.29
N SER A 221 12.70 3.78 15.25
CA SER A 221 11.72 3.79 14.15
C SER A 221 12.35 4.20 12.81
N ALA A 222 13.18 5.25 12.81
CA ALA A 222 13.87 5.69 11.60
C ALA A 222 14.86 4.63 11.08
N ALA A 223 15.65 4.03 11.97
CA ALA A 223 16.56 2.96 11.62
C ALA A 223 15.81 1.73 11.10
N ALA A 224 14.77 1.26 11.80
CA ALA A 224 13.95 0.14 11.36
C ALA A 224 13.29 0.39 9.99
N GLY A 225 12.84 1.62 9.73
CA GLY A 225 12.29 2.00 8.43
C GLY A 225 13.33 1.90 7.31
N LEU A 226 14.57 2.35 7.55
CA LEU A 226 15.67 2.20 6.60
C LEU A 226 16.05 0.73 6.39
N LEU A 227 16.13 -0.07 7.46
CA LEU A 227 16.42 -1.50 7.41
C LEU A 227 15.41 -2.25 6.53
N LEU A 228 14.11 -2.08 6.79
CA LEU A 228 13.05 -2.71 6.00
C LEU A 228 13.14 -2.35 4.50
N ARG A 229 13.41 -1.07 4.21
CA ARG A 229 13.33 -0.55 2.84
C ARG A 229 14.57 -0.91 2.02
N TYR A 230 15.74 -1.05 2.64
CA TYR A 230 17.01 -1.06 1.94
C TYR A 230 17.94 -2.23 2.26
N PHE A 231 17.73 -2.92 3.38
CA PHE A 231 18.66 -3.92 3.89
C PHE A 231 17.95 -5.23 4.22
N LEU A 232 16.86 -5.57 3.52
CA LEU A 232 16.21 -6.87 3.65
C LEU A 232 16.65 -7.83 2.52
N PRO A 233 16.98 -9.10 2.84
CA PRO A 233 17.13 -9.67 4.19
C PRO A 233 18.32 -9.05 4.94
N LEU A 234 18.23 -8.98 6.29
CA LEU A 234 19.22 -8.29 7.12
C LEU A 234 20.59 -9.00 7.06
N PRO A 235 21.65 -8.34 6.56
CA PRO A 235 22.98 -8.93 6.56
C PRO A 235 23.50 -9.19 7.99
N PRO A 236 24.31 -10.25 8.19
CA PRO A 236 24.97 -10.48 9.46
C PRO A 236 25.80 -9.29 9.93
N ASN A 237 25.83 -9.07 11.24
CA ASN A 237 26.57 -8.00 11.94
C ASN A 237 26.18 -6.57 11.54
N LEU A 238 25.17 -6.36 10.68
CA LEU A 238 24.78 -5.01 10.25
C LEU A 238 24.47 -4.11 11.45
N LEU A 239 23.69 -4.58 12.42
CA LEU A 239 23.39 -3.77 13.60
C LEU A 239 24.63 -3.43 14.44
N GLU A 240 25.64 -4.29 14.48
CA GLU A 240 26.88 -4.03 15.21
C GLU A 240 27.75 -3.00 14.48
N ASP A 241 27.97 -3.21 13.19
CA ASP A 241 28.78 -2.33 12.32
C ASP A 241 28.23 -0.90 12.30
N PHE A 242 26.90 -0.74 12.34
CA PHE A 242 26.24 0.56 12.39
C PHE A 242 26.05 1.11 13.80
N GLY A 243 26.44 0.41 14.87
CA GLY A 243 26.26 0.87 16.26
C GLY A 243 24.80 0.90 16.73
N LEU A 244 23.94 0.07 16.14
CA LEU A 244 22.50 -0.02 16.42
C LEU A 244 22.10 -1.26 17.23
N HIS A 245 23.04 -2.16 17.52
CA HIS A 245 22.77 -3.43 18.20
C HIS A 245 22.06 -3.23 19.55
N THR A 246 22.50 -2.29 20.38
CA THR A 246 21.88 -2.01 21.69
C THR A 246 20.45 -1.49 21.58
N LEU A 247 20.10 -0.85 20.45
CA LEU A 247 18.78 -0.28 20.22
C LEU A 247 17.81 -1.27 19.56
N LEU A 248 18.31 -2.13 18.67
CA LEU A 248 17.48 -2.92 17.74
C LEU A 248 17.72 -4.43 17.80
N ALA A 249 18.60 -4.94 18.67
CA ALA A 249 18.79 -6.38 18.82
C ALA A 249 17.50 -7.11 19.23
N GLY A 250 17.32 -8.33 18.71
CA GLY A 250 16.16 -9.18 19.01
C GLY A 250 15.01 -9.01 18.01
N ARG A 251 14.34 -7.86 18.01
CA ARG A 251 13.20 -7.56 17.12
C ARG A 251 13.22 -6.13 16.60
N TRP A 252 14.01 -5.85 15.58
CA TRP A 252 14.18 -4.50 15.03
C TRP A 252 12.86 -3.94 14.48
N ALA A 253 11.96 -4.80 14.00
CA ALA A 253 10.68 -4.40 13.44
C ALA A 253 9.68 -3.89 14.50
N ASP A 254 9.87 -4.18 15.79
CA ASP A 254 8.99 -3.72 16.89
C ASP A 254 8.99 -2.17 17.03
N ALA A 255 10.04 -1.52 16.52
CA ALA A 255 10.15 -0.07 16.48
C ALA A 255 9.26 0.59 15.40
N LEU A 256 8.77 -0.19 14.43
CA LEU A 256 7.90 0.33 13.37
C LEU A 256 6.50 0.64 13.91
N ARG A 257 5.87 1.66 13.32
CA ARG A 257 4.46 1.98 13.51
C ARG A 257 3.71 2.01 12.18
N PRO A 258 2.38 1.80 12.15
CA PRO A 258 1.50 1.44 13.28
C PRO A 258 1.79 0.07 13.87
N LEU A 259 1.21 -0.18 15.04
CA LEU A 259 1.17 -1.52 15.62
C LEU A 259 0.09 -2.37 14.93
N LEU A 260 0.33 -3.69 14.85
CA LEU A 260 -0.69 -4.62 14.38
C LEU A 260 -1.96 -4.50 15.23
N GLY A 261 -3.11 -4.44 14.56
CA GLY A 261 -4.42 -4.28 15.18
C GLY A 261 -4.81 -2.84 15.51
N GLU A 262 -3.95 -1.85 15.30
CA GLU A 262 -4.30 -0.44 15.54
C GLU A 262 -5.42 0.02 14.60
N THR A 263 -6.47 0.59 15.18
CA THR A 263 -7.72 0.89 14.46
C THR A 263 -7.96 2.37 14.22
N PHE A 264 -8.52 2.71 13.06
CA PHE A 264 -8.85 4.06 12.66
C PHE A 264 -10.21 4.11 11.99
N LYS A 265 -10.99 5.15 12.30
CA LYS A 265 -12.32 5.35 11.72
C LYS A 265 -12.32 5.40 10.18
N ASP A 266 -11.35 6.10 9.61
CA ASP A 266 -11.28 6.37 8.17
C ASP A 266 -9.85 6.63 7.68
N ARG A 267 -9.67 6.73 6.36
CA ARG A 267 -8.39 7.02 5.69
C ARG A 267 -7.79 8.37 6.10
N ASP A 268 -8.62 9.34 6.50
CA ASP A 268 -8.19 10.67 6.92
C ASP A 268 -7.54 10.64 8.31
N ALA A 269 -8.06 9.80 9.21
CA ALA A 269 -7.45 9.54 10.51
C ALA A 269 -6.08 8.85 10.37
N ILE A 270 -5.97 7.84 9.51
CA ILE A 270 -4.68 7.17 9.22
C ILE A 270 -3.68 8.16 8.64
N TRP A 271 -4.10 8.95 7.65
CA TRP A 271 -3.23 9.95 7.01
C TRP A 271 -2.74 11.01 8.01
N ARG A 272 -3.55 11.43 8.98
CA ARG A 272 -3.08 12.35 10.03
C ARG A 272 -2.07 11.71 10.98
N ALA A 273 -2.25 10.44 11.31
CA ALA A 273 -1.36 9.73 12.23
C ALA A 273 -0.02 9.37 11.57
N TYR A 274 -0.06 8.89 10.32
CA TYR A 274 1.09 8.27 9.65
C TYR A 274 1.47 8.92 8.33
N GLY A 275 0.82 10.00 7.91
CA GLY A 275 1.11 10.71 6.67
C GLY A 275 0.90 9.86 5.41
N GLY A 276 1.71 10.13 4.39
CA GLY A 276 1.64 9.45 3.10
C GLY A 276 0.52 9.95 2.19
N GLN A 277 0.12 9.11 1.23
CA GLN A 277 -0.94 9.43 0.28
C GLN A 277 -2.32 9.05 0.84
N LYS A 278 -3.19 10.06 1.03
CA LYS A 278 -4.50 9.87 1.67
C LYS A 278 -5.45 8.97 0.88
N MET A 279 -5.50 9.13 -0.44
CA MET A 279 -6.55 8.51 -1.28
C MET A 279 -6.09 7.29 -2.08
N ALA A 280 -4.79 7.04 -2.18
CA ALA A 280 -4.27 5.91 -2.95
C ALA A 280 -4.63 4.58 -2.27
N GLY A 281 -5.18 3.61 -3.01
CA GLY A 281 -5.39 2.25 -2.51
C GLY A 281 -4.06 1.55 -2.20
N ILE A 282 -3.03 1.87 -2.98
CA ILE A 282 -1.66 1.38 -2.81
C ILE A 282 -0.74 2.58 -2.69
N GLY A 283 -0.04 2.73 -1.57
CA GLY A 283 0.85 3.86 -1.38
C GLY A 283 1.70 3.74 -0.13
N CYS A 284 2.77 4.53 -0.09
CA CYS A 284 3.63 4.58 1.09
C CYS A 284 3.08 5.54 2.15
N LEU A 285 3.22 5.17 3.42
CA LEU A 285 3.06 6.09 4.54
C LEU A 285 4.26 7.06 4.63
N ALA A 286 4.28 7.92 5.66
CA ALA A 286 5.33 8.92 5.84
C ALA A 286 6.73 8.30 5.89
N ASP A 287 6.85 7.10 6.45
CA ASP A 287 8.07 6.29 6.59
C ASP A 287 8.65 5.71 5.28
N GLY A 288 7.91 5.82 4.18
CA GLY A 288 8.29 5.27 2.88
C GLY A 288 8.03 3.77 2.71
N ILE A 289 7.35 3.12 3.66
CA ILE A 289 6.99 1.70 3.61
C ILE A 289 5.63 1.55 2.93
N LEU A 290 5.53 0.60 1.99
CA LEU A 290 4.32 0.36 1.21
C LEU A 290 3.17 -0.13 2.08
N SER A 291 1.98 0.41 1.81
CA SER A 291 0.73 0.01 2.43
C SER A 291 -0.34 -0.21 1.35
N ALA A 292 -1.04 -1.33 1.43
CA ALA A 292 -2.22 -1.65 0.63
C ALA A 292 -3.48 -1.50 1.50
N PHE A 293 -4.52 -0.87 0.97
CA PHE A 293 -5.74 -0.53 1.71
C PHE A 293 -6.96 -1.15 1.05
N SER A 294 -7.58 -2.07 1.76
CA SER A 294 -8.79 -2.77 1.34
C SER A 294 -9.99 -2.30 2.18
N ASP A 295 -11.07 -1.90 1.51
CA ASP A 295 -12.36 -1.57 2.13
C ASP A 295 -13.42 -2.48 1.51
N ASP A 296 -14.16 -3.24 2.33
CA ASP A 296 -15.21 -4.15 1.84
C ASP A 296 -16.32 -3.42 1.07
N LYS A 297 -16.52 -2.11 1.30
CA LYS A 297 -17.42 -1.26 0.51
C LYS A 297 -16.74 -0.56 -0.66
N GLY A 298 -15.45 -0.77 -0.83
CA GLY A 298 -14.65 -0.18 -1.89
C GLY A 298 -15.11 -0.64 -3.27
N PRO A 299 -14.60 0.02 -4.33
CA PRO A 299 -14.93 -0.35 -5.72
C PRO A 299 -14.35 -1.72 -6.11
N TYR A 300 -13.40 -2.23 -5.34
CA TYR A 300 -12.69 -3.48 -5.62
C TYR A 300 -13.23 -4.62 -4.79
N ALA A 301 -13.36 -5.79 -5.43
CA ALA A 301 -13.75 -7.04 -4.78
C ALA A 301 -12.53 -7.73 -4.15
N ASP A 302 -11.81 -7.00 -3.30
CA ASP A 302 -10.75 -7.58 -2.50
C ASP A 302 -11.33 -8.58 -1.50
N GLY A 303 -10.53 -9.57 -1.11
CA GLY A 303 -10.94 -10.46 -0.04
C GLY A 303 -9.97 -11.58 0.26
N ARG A 304 -10.32 -12.36 1.28
CA ARG A 304 -9.62 -13.60 1.58
C ARG A 304 -9.89 -14.62 0.50
N ILE A 305 -8.85 -15.29 0.02
CA ILE A 305 -8.98 -16.45 -0.86
C ILE A 305 -9.65 -17.55 -0.03
N PRO A 306 -10.82 -18.07 -0.46
CA PRO A 306 -11.55 -19.08 0.31
C PRO A 306 -10.67 -20.27 0.71
N ASP A 307 -10.94 -20.82 1.89
CA ASP A 307 -10.18 -21.94 2.48
C ASP A 307 -8.72 -21.62 2.88
N THR A 308 -8.33 -20.34 2.81
CA THR A 308 -7.03 -19.83 3.27
C THR A 308 -7.21 -18.52 4.03
N ASN A 309 -6.14 -18.05 4.68
CA ASN A 309 -6.05 -16.67 5.17
C ASN A 309 -5.33 -15.74 4.18
N TRP A 310 -4.99 -16.19 2.97
CA TRP A 310 -4.29 -15.37 1.97
C TRP A 310 -5.26 -14.38 1.31
N ILE A 311 -4.71 -13.31 0.76
CA ILE A 311 -5.50 -12.17 0.25
C ILE A 311 -5.40 -12.14 -1.26
N ALA A 312 -6.56 -12.00 -1.91
CA ALA A 312 -6.68 -11.58 -3.29
C ALA A 312 -6.94 -10.06 -3.27
N TYR A 313 -5.92 -9.29 -3.68
CA TYR A 313 -5.96 -7.83 -3.66
C TYR A 313 -5.90 -7.28 -5.09
N VAL A 314 -6.88 -6.46 -5.45
CA VAL A 314 -6.98 -5.87 -6.80
C VAL A 314 -5.98 -4.72 -6.94
N GLY A 315 -5.35 -4.63 -8.12
CA GLY A 315 -4.32 -3.62 -8.41
C GLY A 315 -4.83 -2.18 -8.46
N ASP A 316 -3.90 -1.25 -8.58
CA ASP A 316 -4.16 0.19 -8.69
C ASP A 316 -4.69 0.59 -10.08
N GLY A 317 -5.52 1.63 -10.12
CA GLY A 317 -6.24 2.12 -11.28
C GLY A 317 -7.74 1.87 -11.15
N LEU A 318 -8.57 2.90 -11.33
CA LEU A 318 -10.03 2.89 -11.10
C LEU A 318 -10.86 2.58 -12.35
N SER A 319 -10.33 2.90 -13.54
CA SER A 319 -10.99 2.66 -14.83
C SER A 319 -9.97 2.29 -15.90
N GLY A 320 -10.41 1.55 -16.92
CA GLY A 320 -9.55 1.06 -18.00
C GLY A 320 -8.55 -0.02 -17.58
N ASP A 321 -7.86 -0.60 -18.55
CA ASP A 321 -6.88 -1.66 -18.31
C ASP A 321 -5.72 -1.17 -17.44
N GLN A 322 -5.42 -1.91 -16.38
CA GLN A 322 -4.36 -1.52 -15.45
C GLN A 322 -2.97 -1.77 -16.04
N GLY A 323 -2.06 -0.80 -15.86
CA GLY A 323 -0.64 -0.90 -16.20
C GLY A 323 0.25 -1.10 -14.98
N ILE A 324 1.52 -1.48 -15.21
CA ILE A 324 2.57 -1.40 -14.19
C ILE A 324 3.00 0.08 -14.08
N SER A 325 2.16 0.87 -13.43
CA SER A 325 2.41 2.28 -13.09
C SER A 325 1.94 2.52 -11.65
N ASP A 326 2.36 3.64 -11.06
CA ASP A 326 1.91 4.12 -9.76
C ASP A 326 1.98 3.02 -8.67
N GLY A 327 0.86 2.68 -8.03
CA GLY A 327 0.80 1.63 -7.01
C GLY A 327 1.24 0.26 -7.52
N ASN A 328 0.89 -0.11 -8.76
CA ASN A 328 1.26 -1.41 -9.33
C ASN A 328 2.75 -1.54 -9.60
N GLU A 329 3.43 -0.43 -9.92
CA GLU A 329 4.89 -0.41 -10.04
C GLU A 329 5.55 -0.68 -8.68
N LEU A 330 5.03 -0.07 -7.60
CA LEU A 330 5.51 -0.33 -6.24
C LEU A 330 5.30 -1.80 -5.84
N MET A 331 4.12 -2.35 -6.08
CA MET A 331 3.82 -3.77 -5.80
C MET A 331 4.75 -4.71 -6.58
N ALA A 332 4.97 -4.45 -7.88
CA ALA A 332 5.87 -5.27 -8.71
C ALA A 332 7.31 -5.28 -8.15
N THR A 333 7.71 -4.19 -7.51
CA THR A 333 9.03 -4.08 -6.91
C THR A 333 9.10 -4.83 -5.59
N TYR A 334 8.08 -4.69 -4.76
CA TYR A 334 7.99 -5.44 -3.51
C TYR A 334 7.95 -6.95 -3.77
N GLN A 335 7.29 -7.37 -4.85
CA GLN A 335 7.34 -8.75 -5.32
C GLN A 335 8.77 -9.17 -5.71
N ALA A 336 9.44 -8.39 -6.57
CA ALA A 336 10.79 -8.72 -7.04
C ALA A 336 11.82 -8.80 -5.90
N ASP A 337 11.68 -7.94 -4.89
CA ASP A 337 12.58 -7.89 -3.74
C ASP A 337 12.16 -8.86 -2.62
N GLY A 338 11.02 -9.55 -2.75
CA GLY A 338 10.44 -10.36 -1.67
C GLY A 338 10.14 -9.56 -0.39
N ARG A 339 9.84 -8.27 -0.52
CA ARG A 339 9.67 -7.36 0.63
C ARG A 339 8.24 -7.39 1.18
N PRO A 340 8.07 -7.39 2.50
CA PRO A 340 6.75 -7.29 3.12
C PRO A 340 6.21 -5.86 3.05
N LEU A 341 4.89 -5.74 2.95
CA LEU A 341 4.13 -4.49 2.97
C LEU A 341 3.07 -4.53 4.07
N ARG A 342 2.51 -3.38 4.43
CA ARG A 342 1.39 -3.31 5.37
C ARG A 342 0.07 -3.56 4.64
N TYR A 343 -0.76 -4.47 5.15
CA TYR A 343 -2.12 -4.64 4.69
C TYR A 343 -3.10 -4.03 5.69
N TRP A 344 -3.84 -3.05 5.22
CA TRP A 344 -4.93 -2.41 5.94
C TRP A 344 -6.27 -2.93 5.45
N HIS A 345 -7.14 -3.29 6.39
CA HIS A 345 -8.47 -3.78 6.07
C HIS A 345 -9.52 -3.02 6.85
N LYS A 346 -10.63 -2.70 6.19
CA LYS A 346 -11.84 -2.20 6.81
C LYS A 346 -13.01 -3.11 6.47
N PRO A 347 -13.52 -3.88 7.45
CA PRO A 347 -14.68 -4.72 7.22
C PRO A 347 -15.94 -3.88 6.99
N TYR A 348 -16.96 -4.49 6.38
CA TYR A 348 -18.26 -3.83 6.17
C TYR A 348 -18.83 -3.27 7.49
N GLN A 349 -19.14 -1.96 7.50
CA GLN A 349 -19.59 -1.20 8.68
C GLN A 349 -18.58 -1.15 9.86
N GLY A 350 -17.33 -1.54 9.63
CA GLY A 350 -16.24 -1.47 10.60
C GLY A 350 -15.30 -0.27 10.43
N GLN A 351 -14.17 -0.35 11.12
CA GLN A 351 -13.07 0.61 11.09
C GLN A 351 -11.88 0.01 10.32
N PHE A 352 -11.03 0.86 9.76
CA PHE A 352 -9.75 0.39 9.25
C PHE A 352 -8.90 -0.13 10.41
N SER A 353 -8.13 -1.19 10.16
CA SER A 353 -7.07 -1.63 11.05
C SER A 353 -5.83 -1.99 10.25
N PHE A 354 -4.64 -1.76 10.83
CA PHE A 354 -3.43 -2.36 10.29
C PHE A 354 -3.45 -3.84 10.69
N GLU A 355 -4.03 -4.66 9.82
CA GLU A 355 -4.41 -6.02 10.17
C GLU A 355 -3.20 -6.96 10.19
N THR A 356 -2.34 -6.89 9.17
CA THR A 356 -1.21 -7.80 9.01
C THR A 356 -0.12 -7.20 8.16
N TRP A 357 1.12 -7.61 8.39
CA TRP A 357 2.13 -7.59 7.33
C TRP A 357 1.78 -8.65 6.30
N ALA A 358 2.12 -8.40 5.03
CA ALA A 358 1.92 -9.37 3.97
C ALA A 358 3.04 -9.28 2.94
N VAL A 359 3.34 -10.40 2.28
CA VAL A 359 4.29 -10.46 1.16
C VAL A 359 3.58 -10.90 -0.11
N ILE A 360 4.01 -10.38 -1.26
CA ILE A 360 3.44 -10.74 -2.56
C ILE A 360 4.05 -12.08 -2.98
N VAL A 361 3.21 -13.09 -3.17
CA VAL A 361 3.62 -14.46 -3.52
C VAL A 361 3.22 -14.86 -4.93
N GLN A 362 2.33 -14.09 -5.58
CA GLN A 362 1.97 -14.28 -6.97
C GLN A 362 1.29 -13.03 -7.52
N ARG A 363 1.43 -12.78 -8.82
CA ARG A 363 0.70 -11.73 -9.55
C ARG A 363 -0.06 -12.31 -10.73
N ARG A 364 -1.34 -12.00 -10.83
CA ARG A 364 -2.23 -12.46 -11.91
C ARG A 364 -2.91 -11.30 -12.63
N ARG A 365 -3.50 -11.57 -13.79
CA ARG A 365 -4.40 -10.68 -14.51
C ARG A 365 -5.79 -11.28 -14.58
N ARG A 366 -6.83 -10.50 -14.29
CA ARG A 366 -8.24 -10.90 -14.29
C ARG A 366 -9.10 -9.87 -15.01
N TRP A 367 -10.28 -10.29 -15.45
CA TRP A 367 -11.37 -9.40 -15.82
C TRP A 367 -12.08 -8.92 -14.55
N GLY A 368 -12.32 -7.62 -14.46
CA GLY A 368 -13.12 -7.00 -13.42
C GLY A 368 -13.83 -5.76 -13.95
N LEU A 369 -14.66 -5.15 -13.10
CA LEU A 369 -15.41 -3.94 -13.42
C LEU A 369 -14.72 -2.71 -12.83
N GLY A 370 -14.50 -1.69 -13.65
CA GLY A 370 -14.04 -0.39 -13.18
C GLY A 370 -15.10 0.38 -12.40
N GLU A 371 -14.71 1.51 -11.82
CA GLU A 371 -15.63 2.45 -11.16
C GLU A 371 -16.71 2.96 -12.14
N ASN A 372 -16.35 3.10 -13.41
CA ASN A 372 -17.25 3.46 -14.51
C ASN A 372 -18.19 2.33 -14.95
N LYS A 373 -18.18 1.17 -14.30
CA LYS A 373 -18.97 -0.03 -14.63
C LYS A 373 -18.63 -0.65 -16.00
N GLU A 374 -17.46 -0.32 -16.55
CA GLU A 374 -16.97 -0.97 -17.76
C GLU A 374 -16.00 -2.11 -17.40
N TRP A 375 -16.02 -3.15 -18.23
CA TRP A 375 -15.08 -4.26 -18.12
C TRP A 375 -13.67 -3.84 -18.48
N ARG A 376 -12.71 -4.39 -17.73
CA ARG A 376 -11.29 -4.06 -17.86
C ARG A 376 -10.41 -5.21 -17.36
N ARG A 377 -9.14 -5.18 -17.76
CA ARG A 377 -8.10 -6.07 -17.26
C ARG A 377 -7.45 -5.45 -16.03
N GLU A 378 -7.57 -6.12 -14.90
CA GLU A 378 -6.99 -5.70 -13.62
C GLU A 378 -5.99 -6.70 -13.08
N PHE A 379 -5.03 -6.22 -12.29
CA PHE A 379 -4.12 -7.09 -11.57
C PHE A 379 -4.82 -7.71 -10.36
N LEU A 380 -4.48 -8.96 -10.09
CA LEU A 380 -4.77 -9.62 -8.83
C LEU A 380 -3.44 -9.97 -8.16
N TRP A 381 -3.13 -9.24 -7.11
CA TRP A 381 -1.98 -9.47 -6.24
C TRP A 381 -2.36 -10.49 -5.18
N VAL A 382 -1.69 -11.65 -5.17
CA VAL A 382 -1.88 -12.66 -4.14
C VAL A 382 -0.92 -12.34 -3.00
N LEU A 383 -1.46 -11.98 -1.83
CA LEU A 383 -0.68 -11.61 -0.66
C LEU A 383 -0.78 -12.71 0.41
N ALA A 384 0.36 -13.14 0.92
CA ALA A 384 0.44 -14.06 2.03
C ALA A 384 0.72 -13.28 3.34
N PRO A 385 -0.15 -13.37 4.37
CA PRO A 385 0.09 -12.74 5.65
C PRO A 385 1.34 -13.27 6.34
N VAL A 386 2.12 -12.38 6.98
CA VAL A 386 3.29 -12.72 7.79
C VAL A 386 3.23 -11.99 9.14
N PRO A 387 3.76 -12.56 10.23
CA PRO A 387 3.66 -11.95 11.57
C PRO A 387 4.43 -10.64 11.70
N SER A 388 5.65 -10.59 11.16
CA SER A 388 6.48 -9.40 11.13
C SER A 388 7.26 -9.33 9.82
N PRO A 389 7.95 -8.22 9.54
CA PRO A 389 8.85 -8.14 8.42
C PRO A 389 10.10 -9.04 8.49
N GLU A 390 10.38 -9.64 9.64
CA GLU A 390 11.53 -10.52 9.83
C GLU A 390 11.28 -11.86 9.17
N HIS A 391 12.09 -12.19 8.16
CA HIS A 391 11.95 -13.40 7.36
C HIS A 391 11.97 -14.69 8.21
N GLU A 392 12.66 -14.69 9.35
CA GLU A 392 12.72 -15.83 10.28
C GLU A 392 11.36 -16.15 10.93
N THR A 393 10.43 -15.19 10.94
CA THR A 393 9.08 -15.36 11.50
C THR A 393 8.09 -15.92 10.47
N TRP A 394 8.49 -16.09 9.21
CA TRP A 394 7.57 -16.39 8.13
C TRP A 394 7.17 -17.86 8.12
N PRO A 395 5.86 -18.17 7.99
CA PRO A 395 5.39 -19.54 7.89
C PRO A 395 5.99 -20.28 6.67
N ALA A 396 6.22 -21.59 6.81
CA ALA A 396 6.89 -22.40 5.78
C ALA A 396 6.14 -22.43 4.44
N ASP A 397 4.82 -22.34 4.46
CA ASP A 397 3.97 -22.25 3.27
C ASP A 397 4.13 -20.92 2.52
N VAL A 398 4.43 -19.83 3.23
CA VAL A 398 4.76 -18.54 2.64
C VAL A 398 6.14 -18.58 1.98
N VAL A 399 7.14 -19.09 2.70
CA VAL A 399 8.52 -19.24 2.16
C VAL A 399 8.52 -20.13 0.91
N ALA A 400 7.84 -21.28 0.95
CA ALA A 400 7.75 -22.18 -0.20
C ALA A 400 7.06 -21.52 -1.41
N ALA A 401 6.13 -20.60 -1.20
CA ALA A 401 5.48 -19.89 -2.29
C ALA A 401 6.34 -18.78 -2.88
N LEU A 402 7.14 -18.08 -2.06
CA LEU A 402 8.13 -17.13 -2.57
C LEU A 402 9.22 -17.82 -3.39
N GLU A 403 9.70 -18.98 -2.95
CA GLU A 403 10.66 -19.80 -3.71
C GLU A 403 10.09 -20.29 -5.06
N ALA A 404 8.77 -20.51 -5.12
CA ALA A 404 8.08 -20.94 -6.32
C ALA A 404 7.68 -19.77 -7.25
N ASP A 405 7.62 -18.54 -6.72
CA ASP A 405 7.25 -17.37 -7.51
C ASP A 405 8.33 -17.05 -8.55
N THR A 406 7.91 -16.93 -9.80
CA THR A 406 8.80 -16.56 -10.90
C THR A 406 8.79 -15.06 -11.19
N GLY A 407 7.97 -14.28 -10.45
CA GLY A 407 7.72 -12.86 -10.69
C GLY A 407 6.89 -12.57 -11.96
N LYS A 408 6.55 -13.61 -12.73
CA LYS A 408 5.83 -13.49 -14.00
C LYS A 408 4.34 -13.24 -13.76
N LEU A 409 3.73 -12.50 -14.69
CA LEU A 409 2.29 -12.28 -14.70
C LEU A 409 1.58 -13.56 -15.18
N HIS A 410 0.68 -14.10 -14.36
CA HIS A 410 -0.26 -15.14 -14.79
C HIS A 410 -1.50 -14.50 -15.41
N ASP A 411 -1.63 -14.55 -16.73
CA ASP A 411 -2.76 -13.93 -17.41
C ASP A 411 -3.96 -14.89 -17.49
N ASP A 412 -4.97 -14.69 -16.63
CA ASP A 412 -6.18 -15.50 -16.65
C ASP A 412 -7.24 -14.96 -17.62
N THR A 413 -7.06 -13.75 -18.17
CA THR A 413 -8.03 -13.11 -19.08
C THR A 413 -8.14 -13.82 -20.43
N VAL A 414 -7.17 -14.70 -20.75
CA VAL A 414 -7.20 -15.56 -21.93
C VAL A 414 -8.10 -16.80 -21.77
N ASN A 415 -8.51 -17.11 -20.53
CA ASN A 415 -9.25 -18.34 -20.20
C ASN A 415 -10.77 -18.12 -20.17
N TYR A 416 -11.23 -16.88 -20.10
CA TYR A 416 -12.65 -16.50 -20.03
C TYR A 416 -12.83 -15.04 -20.49
N GLN A 417 -14.06 -14.65 -20.75
CA GLN A 417 -14.46 -13.33 -21.23
C GLN A 417 -15.50 -12.70 -20.30
N PRO A 418 -15.69 -11.37 -20.33
CA PRO A 418 -16.77 -10.69 -19.60
C PRO A 418 -18.15 -11.34 -19.75
N GLY A 419 -18.57 -11.63 -20.99
CA GLY A 419 -19.85 -12.28 -21.29
C GLY A 419 -20.02 -13.69 -20.72
N ASP A 420 -18.93 -14.35 -20.30
CA ASP A 420 -19.00 -15.67 -19.67
C ASP A 420 -19.53 -15.60 -18.22
N VAL A 421 -19.42 -14.43 -17.58
CA VAL A 421 -19.87 -14.21 -16.19
C VAL A 421 -20.99 -13.17 -16.08
N ASP A 422 -21.13 -12.30 -17.08
CA ASP A 422 -22.16 -11.27 -17.14
C ASP A 422 -23.07 -11.48 -18.36
N PRO A 423 -24.37 -11.80 -18.15
CA PRO A 423 -25.31 -11.97 -19.24
C PRO A 423 -25.48 -10.75 -20.16
N GLU A 424 -25.24 -9.52 -19.67
CA GLU A 424 -25.40 -8.30 -20.46
C GLU A 424 -24.30 -8.12 -21.51
N GLU A 425 -23.16 -8.79 -21.32
CA GLU A 425 -21.96 -8.72 -22.17
C GLU A 425 -21.80 -9.95 -23.07
N ARG A 426 -22.83 -10.79 -23.18
CA ARG A 426 -22.76 -12.02 -23.97
C ARG A 426 -22.62 -11.73 -25.45
N ASP A 427 -21.65 -12.38 -26.09
CA ASP A 427 -21.57 -12.45 -27.53
C ASP A 427 -22.77 -13.23 -28.09
N ALA A 428 -23.61 -12.56 -28.88
CA ALA A 428 -24.77 -13.18 -29.52
C ALA A 428 -24.38 -14.19 -30.63
N ALA A 429 -23.13 -14.18 -31.09
CA ALA A 429 -22.65 -15.09 -32.13
C ALA A 429 -22.24 -16.48 -31.58
N GLU A 430 -21.83 -16.58 -30.31
CA GLU A 430 -21.41 -17.84 -29.68
C GLU A 430 -22.58 -18.49 -28.93
N SER A 431 -22.89 -19.74 -29.25
CA SER A 431 -23.99 -20.44 -28.59
C SER A 431 -23.71 -20.69 -27.09
N ASP A 432 -24.79 -20.84 -26.30
CA ASP A 432 -24.71 -21.19 -24.87
C ASP A 432 -23.96 -22.52 -24.63
N LYS A 433 -23.98 -23.41 -25.62
CA LYS A 433 -23.30 -24.71 -25.59
C LYS A 433 -21.83 -24.59 -25.95
N ASP A 434 -21.50 -23.84 -26.99
CA ASP A 434 -20.12 -23.74 -27.47
C ASP A 434 -19.22 -23.03 -26.46
N ALA A 435 -19.68 -21.91 -25.87
CA ALA A 435 -18.86 -21.30 -24.83
C ALA A 435 -18.80 -22.11 -23.52
N TYR A 436 -19.82 -22.92 -23.20
CA TYR A 436 -19.70 -23.85 -22.07
C TYR A 436 -18.59 -24.88 -22.33
N LYS A 437 -18.53 -25.46 -23.54
CA LYS A 437 -17.44 -26.36 -23.96
C LYS A 437 -16.08 -25.67 -23.89
N ARG A 438 -15.96 -24.46 -24.45
CA ARG A 438 -14.73 -23.64 -24.38
C ARG A 438 -14.26 -23.45 -22.95
N LEU A 439 -15.15 -23.08 -22.03
CA LEU A 439 -14.82 -22.87 -20.62
C LEU A 439 -14.42 -24.17 -19.91
N VAL A 440 -15.11 -25.28 -20.20
CA VAL A 440 -14.75 -26.61 -19.68
C VAL A 440 -13.35 -27.03 -20.15
N GLU A 441 -13.05 -26.91 -21.45
CA GLU A 441 -11.74 -27.26 -21.99
C GLU A 441 -10.61 -26.47 -21.33
N ARG A 442 -10.82 -25.16 -21.10
CA ARG A 442 -9.86 -24.30 -20.38
C ARG A 442 -9.69 -24.74 -18.93
N ALA A 443 -10.79 -24.96 -18.21
CA ALA A 443 -10.77 -25.39 -16.82
C ALA A 443 -10.06 -26.74 -16.64
N GLU A 444 -10.32 -27.72 -17.51
CA GLU A 444 -9.68 -29.04 -17.45
C GLU A 444 -8.19 -28.97 -17.80
N ALA A 445 -7.81 -28.19 -18.81
CA ALA A 445 -6.41 -27.96 -19.14
C ALA A 445 -5.65 -27.34 -17.97
N ASN A 446 -6.22 -26.31 -17.34
CA ASN A 446 -5.65 -25.65 -16.17
C ASN A 446 -5.56 -26.59 -14.96
N ALA A 447 -6.61 -27.37 -14.69
CA ALA A 447 -6.61 -28.36 -13.61
C ALA A 447 -5.54 -29.44 -13.82
N LYS A 448 -5.32 -29.89 -15.06
CA LYS A 448 -4.25 -30.84 -15.41
C LYS A 448 -2.86 -30.23 -15.19
N ILE A 449 -2.66 -28.98 -15.59
CA ILE A 449 -1.39 -28.26 -15.35
C ILE A 449 -1.14 -28.15 -13.85
N ARG A 450 -2.13 -27.71 -13.06
CA ARG A 450 -2.02 -27.62 -11.59
C ARG A 450 -1.75 -28.97 -10.94
N GLY A 451 -2.42 -30.04 -11.40
CA GLY A 451 -2.22 -31.40 -10.89
C GLY A 451 -0.83 -32.00 -11.20
N ALA A 452 -0.13 -31.48 -12.21
CA ALA A 452 1.24 -31.89 -12.54
C ALA A 452 2.32 -31.19 -11.68
N VAL A 453 1.96 -30.16 -10.92
CA VAL A 453 2.90 -29.45 -10.03
C VAL A 453 3.29 -30.37 -8.87
N LYS A 454 4.58 -30.72 -8.77
CA LYS A 454 5.10 -31.65 -7.75
C LYS A 454 4.95 -31.11 -6.31
N LYS A 455 5.13 -29.80 -6.14
CA LYS A 455 5.04 -29.10 -4.85
C LYS A 455 4.12 -27.88 -4.99
N PRO A 456 2.80 -28.08 -5.02
CA PRO A 456 1.86 -26.98 -5.24
C PRO A 456 1.76 -26.10 -4.00
N THR A 457 1.89 -24.78 -4.21
CA THR A 457 1.74 -23.75 -3.17
C THR A 457 0.27 -23.62 -2.74
N LEU A 458 0.00 -22.85 -1.67
CA LEU A 458 -1.39 -22.54 -1.32
C LEU A 458 -2.09 -21.72 -2.41
N ALA A 459 -1.37 -20.80 -3.08
CA ALA A 459 -1.93 -20.08 -4.23
C ALA A 459 -2.34 -21.05 -5.35
N ASP A 460 -1.50 -22.02 -5.71
CA ASP A 460 -1.81 -23.01 -6.77
C ASP A 460 -3.04 -23.87 -6.43
N ARG A 461 -3.25 -24.15 -5.14
CA ARG A 461 -4.35 -24.98 -4.66
C ARG A 461 -5.66 -24.23 -4.53
N PHE A 462 -5.64 -22.98 -4.08
CA PHE A 462 -6.83 -22.29 -3.60
C PHE A 462 -7.24 -21.06 -4.43
N VAL A 463 -6.37 -20.53 -5.30
CA VAL A 463 -6.78 -19.50 -6.26
C VAL A 463 -7.70 -20.13 -7.32
N ARG A 464 -8.99 -19.89 -7.16
CA ARG A 464 -10.05 -20.46 -8.01
C ARG A 464 -9.91 -20.02 -9.48
N ASP A 465 -10.10 -20.97 -10.39
CA ASP A 465 -10.09 -20.78 -11.83
C ASP A 465 -11.37 -20.07 -12.29
N PRO A 466 -11.27 -18.89 -12.92
CA PRO A 466 -12.45 -18.14 -13.34
C PRO A 466 -13.20 -18.83 -14.48
N SER A 467 -12.53 -19.61 -15.33
CA SER A 467 -13.19 -20.34 -16.42
C SER A 467 -14.13 -21.44 -15.89
N ALA A 468 -13.69 -22.18 -14.86
CA ALA A 468 -14.50 -23.20 -14.20
C ALA A 468 -15.75 -22.59 -13.53
N ARG A 469 -15.57 -21.47 -12.82
CA ARG A 469 -16.69 -20.73 -12.22
C ARG A 469 -17.66 -20.21 -13.27
N ALA A 470 -17.15 -19.60 -14.34
CA ALA A 470 -17.96 -19.04 -15.42
C ALA A 470 -18.80 -20.12 -16.11
N ALA A 471 -18.23 -21.31 -16.34
CA ALA A 471 -18.97 -22.45 -16.89
C ALA A 471 -20.22 -22.79 -16.04
N VAL A 472 -20.09 -22.78 -14.71
CA VAL A 472 -21.21 -23.05 -13.80
C VAL A 472 -22.22 -21.90 -13.79
N ILE A 473 -21.77 -20.64 -13.83
CA ILE A 473 -22.67 -19.48 -13.97
C ILE A 473 -23.52 -19.65 -15.23
N ARG A 474 -22.90 -20.01 -16.36
CA ARG A 474 -23.57 -20.22 -17.63
C ARG A 474 -24.53 -21.41 -17.60
N ARG A 475 -24.10 -22.54 -17.03
CA ARG A 475 -24.91 -23.76 -16.84
C ARG A 475 -26.14 -23.51 -15.96
N SER A 476 -25.96 -22.79 -14.86
CA SER A 476 -27.01 -22.53 -13.88
C SER A 476 -28.10 -21.58 -14.38
N LYS A 477 -27.78 -20.70 -15.33
CA LYS A 477 -28.71 -19.68 -15.89
C LYS A 477 -29.41 -18.84 -14.81
N GLY A 478 -28.73 -18.61 -13.68
CA GLY A 478 -29.29 -17.85 -12.55
C GLY A 478 -30.23 -18.66 -11.65
N ASP A 479 -30.18 -19.99 -11.72
CA ASP A 479 -30.97 -20.90 -10.90
C ASP A 479 -30.14 -21.79 -9.97
N CYS A 480 -30.74 -22.16 -8.83
CA CYS A 480 -30.14 -23.13 -7.94
C CYS A 480 -30.18 -24.52 -8.58
N GLU A 481 -29.02 -25.17 -8.66
CA GLU A 481 -28.87 -26.50 -9.27
C GLU A 481 -29.13 -27.64 -8.27
N SER A 482 -29.48 -27.35 -7.02
CA SER A 482 -29.87 -28.41 -6.07
C SER A 482 -31.26 -28.96 -6.43
N PRO A 483 -31.40 -30.28 -6.69
CA PRO A 483 -32.70 -30.87 -6.98
C PRO A 483 -33.62 -30.96 -5.74
N LYS A 484 -33.08 -30.60 -4.57
CA LYS A 484 -33.81 -30.52 -3.29
C LYS A 484 -34.08 -29.08 -2.86
N CYS A 485 -33.90 -28.11 -3.77
CA CYS A 485 -34.21 -26.71 -3.48
C CYS A 485 -35.72 -26.55 -3.25
N GLU A 486 -36.10 -26.01 -2.10
CA GLU A 486 -37.49 -25.72 -1.75
C GLU A 486 -37.98 -24.39 -2.35
N GLY A 487 -37.10 -23.68 -3.06
CA GLY A 487 -37.36 -22.37 -3.65
C GLY A 487 -36.25 -21.38 -3.34
N HIS A 488 -35.99 -20.48 -4.28
CA HIS A 488 -35.05 -19.38 -4.12
C HIS A 488 -35.55 -18.13 -4.85
N PRO A 489 -35.22 -16.92 -4.38
CA PRO A 489 -35.72 -15.69 -4.99
C PRO A 489 -35.09 -15.47 -6.37
N LYS A 490 -35.89 -14.90 -7.28
CA LYS A 490 -35.41 -14.39 -8.59
C LYS A 490 -34.90 -12.96 -8.52
N GLU A 491 -34.99 -12.34 -7.36
CA GLU A 491 -34.41 -11.03 -7.08
C GLU A 491 -32.90 -11.06 -7.30
N ARG A 492 -32.36 -9.95 -7.80
CA ARG A 492 -30.93 -9.78 -8.06
C ARG A 492 -30.32 -8.91 -6.96
N THR A 493 -29.02 -9.09 -6.75
CA THR A 493 -28.23 -8.19 -5.91
C THR A 493 -28.24 -6.77 -6.50
N SER A 494 -27.81 -5.77 -5.72
CA SER A 494 -27.62 -4.39 -6.21
C SER A 494 -26.60 -4.27 -7.35
N ALA A 495 -25.77 -5.30 -7.56
CA ALA A 495 -24.83 -5.41 -8.66
C ALA A 495 -25.43 -6.17 -9.87
N GLY A 496 -26.73 -6.46 -9.88
CA GLY A 496 -27.39 -7.16 -10.97
C GLY A 496 -27.17 -8.68 -11.01
N LEU A 497 -26.40 -9.25 -10.09
CA LEU A 497 -26.09 -10.68 -10.07
C LEU A 497 -27.18 -11.52 -9.37
N PRO A 498 -27.44 -12.77 -9.80
CA PRO A 498 -28.31 -13.70 -9.08
C PRO A 498 -27.84 -13.94 -7.64
N ILE A 499 -28.77 -14.17 -6.71
CA ILE A 499 -28.45 -14.51 -5.32
C ILE A 499 -28.06 -16.00 -5.23
N LEU A 500 -26.90 -16.33 -5.81
CA LEU A 500 -26.35 -17.68 -5.88
C LEU A 500 -24.85 -17.66 -5.57
N GLN A 501 -24.35 -18.80 -5.08
CA GLN A 501 -22.94 -19.05 -4.85
C GLN A 501 -22.53 -20.30 -5.63
N VAL A 502 -21.55 -20.16 -6.51
CA VAL A 502 -20.88 -21.31 -7.14
C VAL A 502 -19.87 -21.87 -6.14
N ASP A 503 -19.99 -23.16 -5.84
CA ASP A 503 -19.19 -23.82 -4.83
C ASP A 503 -18.81 -25.27 -5.23
N HIS A 504 -17.69 -25.78 -4.71
CA HIS A 504 -17.19 -27.12 -5.04
C HIS A 504 -17.90 -28.18 -4.23
N VAL A 505 -18.48 -29.21 -4.86
CA VAL A 505 -19.16 -30.30 -4.14
C VAL A 505 -18.17 -31.09 -3.28
N ARG A 506 -17.02 -31.45 -3.86
CA ARG A 506 -15.84 -31.91 -3.10
C ARG A 506 -14.88 -30.75 -2.95
N ASP A 507 -14.71 -30.29 -1.71
CA ASP A 507 -13.85 -29.16 -1.35
C ASP A 507 -12.40 -29.32 -1.88
N LEU A 508 -11.78 -28.22 -2.30
CA LEU A 508 -10.38 -28.18 -2.73
C LEU A 508 -9.43 -28.64 -1.60
N THR A 509 -9.76 -28.30 -0.35
CA THR A 509 -9.03 -28.75 0.86
C THR A 509 -8.97 -30.26 1.01
N LYS A 510 -9.93 -30.99 0.42
CA LYS A 510 -10.03 -32.47 0.44
C LYS A 510 -9.57 -33.08 -0.89
N GLY A 511 -8.81 -32.34 -1.69
CA GLY A 511 -8.29 -32.76 -3.00
C GLY A 511 -9.36 -32.87 -4.09
N GLY A 512 -10.47 -32.14 -3.97
CA GLY A 512 -11.40 -31.97 -5.09
C GLY A 512 -10.76 -31.14 -6.21
N PRO A 513 -11.04 -31.42 -7.49
CA PRO A 513 -10.52 -30.63 -8.59
C PRO A 513 -11.33 -29.34 -8.82
N ASP A 514 -10.67 -28.31 -9.34
CA ASP A 514 -11.23 -26.99 -9.65
C ASP A 514 -11.85 -26.96 -11.06
N VAL A 515 -12.91 -27.75 -11.26
CA VAL A 515 -13.52 -28.02 -12.57
C VAL A 515 -15.05 -28.05 -12.52
N PRO A 516 -15.77 -27.73 -13.62
CA PRO A 516 -17.22 -27.54 -13.59
C PRO A 516 -18.04 -28.76 -13.13
N TRP A 517 -17.60 -29.99 -13.41
CA TRP A 517 -18.29 -31.20 -12.97
C TRP A 517 -18.17 -31.46 -11.46
N ASN A 518 -17.22 -30.80 -10.78
CA ASN A 518 -17.08 -30.81 -9.32
C ASN A 518 -17.70 -29.56 -8.66
N MET A 519 -18.35 -28.68 -9.43
CA MET A 519 -18.93 -27.44 -8.94
C MET A 519 -20.44 -27.40 -9.14
N ILE A 520 -21.12 -26.61 -8.31
CA ILE A 520 -22.58 -26.49 -8.32
C ILE A 520 -22.99 -25.07 -7.89
N ALA A 521 -24.04 -24.51 -8.52
CA ALA A 521 -24.63 -23.23 -8.11
C ALA A 521 -25.74 -23.43 -7.07
N LEU A 522 -25.60 -22.81 -5.90
CA LEU A 522 -26.53 -22.95 -4.78
C LEU A 522 -27.08 -21.60 -4.31
N CYS A 523 -28.37 -21.56 -3.97
CA CYS A 523 -28.93 -20.44 -3.20
C CYS A 523 -28.40 -20.44 -1.76
N PRO A 524 -28.54 -19.34 -1.00
CA PRO A 524 -28.06 -19.26 0.38
C PRO A 524 -28.56 -20.41 1.27
N ASN A 525 -29.82 -20.84 1.10
CA ASN A 525 -30.41 -21.93 1.87
C ASN A 525 -29.78 -23.28 1.52
N CYS A 526 -29.65 -23.62 0.24
CA CYS A 526 -29.03 -24.89 -0.17
C CYS A 526 -27.53 -24.94 0.16
N HIS A 527 -26.84 -23.80 0.09
CA HIS A 527 -25.45 -23.67 0.51
C HIS A 527 -25.30 -23.90 2.03
N ALA A 528 -26.19 -23.34 2.85
CA ALA A 528 -26.27 -23.62 4.29
C ALA A 528 -26.49 -25.11 4.59
N LEU A 529 -27.43 -25.76 3.88
CA LEU A 529 -27.69 -27.19 4.02
C LEU A 529 -26.46 -28.04 3.67
N LYS A 530 -25.71 -27.66 2.64
CA LYS A 530 -24.47 -28.35 2.23
C LYS A 530 -23.34 -28.19 3.27
N THR A 531 -23.21 -27.02 3.86
CA THR A 531 -22.07 -26.68 4.75
C THR A 531 -22.29 -27.20 6.17
N TYR A 532 -23.44 -26.91 6.78
CA TYR A 532 -23.72 -27.21 8.19
C TYR A 532 -25.08 -27.87 8.46
N GLY A 533 -25.81 -28.27 7.42
CA GLY A 533 -27.05 -29.04 7.59
C GLY A 533 -26.82 -30.43 8.19
N VAL A 534 -27.79 -30.93 8.96
CA VAL A 534 -27.76 -32.28 9.57
C VAL A 534 -27.55 -33.38 8.52
N ASN A 535 -28.15 -33.22 7.34
CA ASN A 535 -28.09 -34.18 6.23
C ASN A 535 -27.00 -33.86 5.20
N ARG A 536 -26.01 -33.00 5.53
CA ARG A 536 -25.00 -32.50 4.58
C ARG A 536 -24.27 -33.59 3.78
N LYS A 537 -23.95 -34.73 4.39
CA LYS A 537 -23.25 -35.83 3.70
C LYS A 537 -24.10 -36.45 2.59
N ASN A 538 -25.39 -36.66 2.87
CA ASN A 538 -26.33 -37.16 1.88
C ASN A 538 -26.52 -36.13 0.77
N LEU A 539 -26.73 -34.86 1.14
CA LEU A 539 -26.86 -33.77 0.16
C LEU A 539 -25.62 -33.65 -0.73
N GLN A 540 -24.40 -33.74 -0.18
CA GLN A 540 -23.16 -33.74 -0.97
C GLN A 540 -23.12 -34.85 -2.01
N GLY A 541 -23.58 -36.07 -1.67
CA GLY A 541 -23.69 -37.18 -2.63
C GLY A 541 -24.67 -36.88 -3.76
N ILE A 542 -25.83 -36.31 -3.44
CA ILE A 542 -26.84 -35.89 -4.43
C ILE A 542 -26.26 -34.79 -5.33
N LEU A 543 -25.67 -33.74 -4.75
CA LEU A 543 -25.09 -32.63 -5.50
C LEU A 543 -23.94 -33.09 -6.41
N ALA A 544 -23.16 -34.09 -6.00
CA ALA A 544 -22.07 -34.63 -6.81
C ALA A 544 -22.60 -35.37 -8.04
N ALA A 545 -23.67 -36.13 -7.88
CA ALA A 545 -24.34 -36.81 -9.00
C ALA A 545 -24.96 -35.78 -9.96
N THR A 546 -25.67 -34.79 -9.41
CA THR A 546 -26.29 -33.72 -10.20
C THR A 546 -25.27 -32.87 -10.95
N ALA A 547 -24.15 -32.47 -10.32
CA ALA A 547 -23.12 -31.68 -10.98
C ALA A 547 -22.50 -32.40 -12.19
N LYS A 548 -22.30 -33.73 -12.09
CA LYS A 548 -21.82 -34.55 -13.21
C LYS A 548 -22.86 -34.68 -14.31
N GLN A 549 -24.11 -34.98 -13.95
CA GLN A 549 -25.20 -35.08 -14.92
C GLN A 549 -25.37 -33.78 -15.71
N LEU A 550 -25.50 -32.64 -15.02
CA LEU A 550 -25.65 -31.32 -15.66
C LEU A 550 -24.43 -30.96 -16.51
N HIS A 551 -23.23 -31.42 -16.11
CA HIS A 551 -22.03 -31.23 -16.90
C HIS A 551 -22.06 -32.03 -18.20
N GLU A 552 -22.43 -33.31 -18.16
CA GLU A 552 -22.58 -34.17 -19.34
C GLU A 552 -23.65 -33.63 -20.30
N GLU A 553 -24.80 -33.20 -19.77
CA GLU A 553 -25.86 -32.54 -20.55
C GLU A 553 -25.37 -31.26 -21.23
N GLY A 554 -24.56 -30.45 -20.55
CA GLY A 554 -23.98 -29.23 -21.12
C GLY A 554 -22.96 -29.49 -22.24
N LEU A 555 -22.37 -30.68 -22.29
CA LEU A 555 -21.47 -31.11 -23.37
C LEU A 555 -22.21 -31.76 -24.55
N SER A 556 -23.32 -32.45 -24.25
CA SER A 556 -24.16 -33.14 -25.24
C SER A 556 -24.78 -32.19 -26.24
#